data_AF-A0A2N2C421-F1
#
_entry.id   AF-A0A2N2C421-F1
#
_cell.length_a   1.000
_cell.length_b   1.000
_cell.length_c   1.000
_cell.angle_alpha   90.00
_cell.angle_beta   90.00
_cell.angle_gamma   90.00
#
_symmetry.space_group_name_H-M   'P 1'
#
loop_
_entity.id
_entity.type
_entity.pdbx_description
1 polymer ?
#
loop_
_entity_poly.entity_id
_entity_poly.type
_entity_poly.pdbx_seq_one_letter_code
_entity_poly.pdbx_strand_id
1 'polypeptide(L)'
;MQNVFIKSDYKSCGWNFFERIKLFLFDLKCCKDRITKGYCEKDLWSIDYWFLEVMPSMLSDFQQDLKGCPGVFVEKYSEENCHKEWEAVLKKMVFLLNEVNEETCKRINPYAEEHRKAFCEFEEKYGLFGEKLQTDEESSDKNTRRIHFMSEVPEYAEISEQYSAAEKELSTYQDQCKNEALALFSEWFWDLWD
;
A
#
# COMPACT_ATOMS: atom_id res chain seq x y z
N MET A 1 7.32 -6.20 -2.87
CA MET A 1 8.27 -6.80 -1.89
C MET A 1 7.51 -6.96 -0.59
N GLN A 2 7.49 -8.16 0.02
CA GLN A 2 6.56 -8.45 1.12
C GLN A 2 7.19 -8.16 2.48
N ASN A 3 6.46 -7.41 3.31
CA ASN A 3 6.72 -7.26 4.75
C ASN A 3 6.66 -8.65 5.43
N VAL A 4 7.35 -8.82 6.57
CA VAL A 4 7.26 -10.05 7.41
C VAL A 4 5.84 -10.32 7.91
N PHE A 5 4.98 -9.30 8.02
CA PHE A 5 3.58 -9.47 8.45
C PHE A 5 2.67 -10.03 7.36
N ILE A 6 3.08 -9.90 6.10
CA ILE A 6 2.44 -10.58 4.98
C ILE A 6 2.96 -12.02 5.01
N LYS A 7 2.06 -13.01 4.83
CA LYS A 7 2.47 -14.41 4.71
C LYS A 7 3.57 -14.49 3.67
N SER A 8 4.78 -14.84 4.11
CA SER A 8 5.89 -15.14 3.21
C SER A 8 5.36 -16.15 2.22
N ASP A 9 5.43 -15.82 0.93
CA ASP A 9 4.99 -16.72 -0.11
C ASP A 9 6.01 -17.86 -0.27
N TYR A 10 6.09 -18.73 0.75
CA TYR A 10 6.83 -19.96 0.67
C TYR A 10 6.32 -20.82 -0.49
N LYS A 11 5.14 -20.54 -1.07
CA LYS A 11 4.58 -21.28 -2.20
C LYS A 11 5.02 -20.74 -3.57
N SER A 12 5.80 -19.65 -3.65
CA SER A 12 6.25 -19.12 -4.94
C SER A 12 6.88 -20.22 -5.81
N CYS A 13 6.29 -20.45 -6.99
CA CYS A 13 6.70 -21.46 -7.96
C CYS A 13 8.16 -21.20 -8.39
N GLY A 14 9.08 -22.07 -7.97
CA GLY A 14 10.50 -22.02 -8.40
C GLY A 14 11.52 -22.20 -7.27
N TRP A 15 11.14 -22.04 -6.01
CA TRP A 15 12.08 -22.16 -4.89
C TRP A 15 12.30 -23.63 -4.50
N ASN A 16 13.55 -24.09 -4.61
CA ASN A 16 13.95 -25.41 -4.13
C ASN A 16 13.95 -25.46 -2.57
N PHE A 17 14.05 -26.66 -2.01
CA PHE A 17 14.00 -26.90 -0.57
C PHE A 17 15.03 -26.08 0.23
N PHE A 18 16.26 -25.92 -0.29
CA PHE A 18 17.30 -25.17 0.39
C PHE A 18 17.01 -23.66 0.42
N GLU A 19 16.49 -23.11 -0.67
CA GLU A 19 16.09 -21.70 -0.70
C GLU A 19 14.95 -21.42 0.29
N ARG A 20 14.03 -22.37 0.48
CA ARG A 20 12.97 -22.27 1.51
C ARG A 20 13.55 -22.28 2.93
N ILE A 21 14.56 -23.11 3.21
CA ILE A 21 15.25 -23.13 4.50
C ILE A 21 15.97 -21.80 4.74
N LYS A 22 16.70 -21.28 3.74
CA LYS A 22 17.39 -19.99 3.86
C LYS A 22 16.41 -18.86 4.17
N LEU A 23 15.28 -18.82 3.45
CA LEU A 23 14.23 -17.83 3.70
C LEU A 23 13.67 -17.95 5.12
N PHE A 24 13.39 -19.16 5.59
CA PHE A 24 12.92 -19.38 6.95
C PHE A 24 13.93 -18.91 8.02
N LEU A 25 15.22 -19.23 7.86
CA LEU A 25 16.26 -18.77 8.78
C LEU A 25 16.41 -17.25 8.75
N PHE A 26 16.26 -16.63 7.57
CA PHE A 26 16.23 -15.18 7.42
C PHE A 26 15.02 -14.56 8.13
N ASP A 27 13.84 -15.17 8.02
CA ASP A 27 12.63 -14.73 8.73
C ASP A 27 12.81 -14.81 10.25
N LEU A 28 13.40 -15.89 10.76
CA LEU A 28 13.72 -16.01 12.19
C LEU A 28 14.70 -14.93 12.67
N LYS A 29 15.72 -14.60 11.85
CA LYS A 29 16.62 -13.48 12.13
C LYS A 29 15.82 -12.17 12.18
N CYS A 30 14.94 -11.91 11.22
CA CYS A 30 14.09 -10.72 11.20
C CYS A 30 13.19 -10.62 12.44
N CYS A 31 12.60 -11.72 12.91
CA CYS A 31 11.85 -11.74 14.16
C CYS A 31 12.72 -11.36 15.36
N LYS A 32 13.93 -11.92 15.46
CA LYS A 32 14.88 -11.58 16.53
C LYS A 32 15.29 -10.11 16.46
N ASP A 33 15.57 -9.58 15.28
CA ASP A 33 15.96 -8.19 15.08
C ASP A 33 14.81 -7.26 15.53
N ARG A 34 13.55 -7.55 15.21
CA ARG A 34 12.41 -6.75 15.72
C ARG A 34 12.30 -6.76 17.24
N ILE A 35 12.49 -7.91 17.89
CA ILE A 35 12.43 -8.01 19.36
C ILE A 35 13.57 -7.22 20.02
N THR A 36 14.77 -7.25 19.43
CA THR A 36 15.97 -6.69 20.04
C THR A 36 16.26 -5.23 19.64
N LYS A 37 15.82 -4.82 18.45
CA LYS A 37 16.12 -3.52 17.82
C LYS A 37 14.88 -2.68 17.54
N GLY A 38 13.68 -3.28 17.53
CA GLY A 38 12.42 -2.63 17.14
C GLY A 38 12.08 -2.74 15.65
N TYR A 39 13.05 -3.05 14.79
CA TYR A 39 12.86 -3.23 13.33
C TYR A 39 13.87 -4.23 12.75
N CYS A 40 13.61 -4.74 11.55
CA CYS A 40 14.46 -5.68 10.84
C CYS A 40 14.77 -5.27 9.39
N GLU A 41 15.62 -6.04 8.71
CA GLU A 41 16.02 -5.79 7.33
C GLU A 41 14.85 -5.77 6.34
N LYS A 42 13.84 -6.63 6.54
CA LYS A 42 12.63 -6.65 5.70
C LYS A 42 11.76 -5.40 5.84
N ASP A 43 11.76 -4.77 7.01
CA ASP A 43 11.05 -3.50 7.25
C ASP A 43 11.65 -2.37 6.41
N LEU A 44 12.94 -2.48 6.09
CA LEU A 44 13.65 -1.49 5.27
C LEU A 44 13.36 -1.65 3.77
N TRP A 45 12.76 -2.77 3.34
CA TRP A 45 12.39 -2.95 1.93
C TRP A 45 11.26 -2.02 1.51
N SER A 46 10.41 -1.61 2.45
CA SER A 46 9.32 -0.66 2.24
C SER A 46 8.86 -0.08 3.58
N ILE A 47 9.51 1.01 3.99
CA ILE A 47 9.26 1.67 5.30
C ILE A 47 7.84 2.27 5.34
N ASP A 48 7.38 2.78 4.20
CA ASP A 48 6.04 3.29 3.97
C ASP A 48 4.98 2.21 4.21
N TYR A 49 5.09 1.04 3.58
CA TYR A 49 4.17 -0.08 3.82
C TYR A 49 4.23 -0.58 5.26
N TRP A 50 5.43 -0.69 5.85
CA TRP A 50 5.56 -1.02 7.27
C TRP A 50 4.81 -0.03 8.16
N PHE A 51 4.94 1.27 7.89
CA PHE A 51 4.25 2.32 8.66
C PHE A 51 2.73 2.19 8.52
N LEU A 52 2.23 1.97 7.31
CA LEU A 52 0.80 1.84 7.04
C LEU A 52 0.19 0.53 7.57
N GLU A 53 0.97 -0.52 7.81
CA GLU A 53 0.50 -1.72 8.49
C GLU A 53 0.50 -1.55 10.02
N VAL A 54 1.57 -0.97 10.57
CA VAL A 54 1.79 -0.90 12.01
C VAL A 54 1.01 0.23 12.68
N MET A 55 1.03 1.43 12.10
CA MET A 55 0.47 2.62 12.76
C MET A 55 -1.06 2.58 12.94
N PRO A 56 -1.89 2.23 11.94
CA PRO A 56 -3.33 2.14 12.16
C PRO A 56 -3.68 1.05 13.17
N SER A 57 -2.94 -0.08 13.17
CA SER A 57 -3.13 -1.17 14.12
C SER A 57 -2.82 -0.71 15.55
N MET A 58 -1.68 -0.06 15.76
CA MET A 58 -1.28 0.49 17.06
C MET A 58 -2.28 1.54 17.57
N LEU A 59 -2.75 2.44 16.70
CA LEU A 59 -3.76 3.43 17.06
C LEU A 59 -5.11 2.80 17.38
N SER A 60 -5.49 1.72 16.68
CA SER A 60 -6.73 0.99 16.95
C SER A 60 -6.68 0.26 18.29
N ASP A 61 -5.54 -0.34 18.64
CA ASP A 61 -5.32 -0.98 19.94
C ASP A 61 -5.29 0.06 21.06
N PHE A 62 -4.57 1.17 20.85
CA PHE A 62 -4.54 2.32 21.77
C PHE A 62 -5.94 2.88 22.06
N GLN A 63 -6.79 2.96 21.03
CA GLN A 63 -8.17 3.42 21.18
C GLN A 63 -9.03 2.45 22.04
N GLN A 64 -8.80 1.14 21.96
CA GLN A 64 -9.58 0.15 22.72
C GLN A 64 -9.27 0.20 24.23
N ASP A 65 -8.01 0.46 24.57
CA ASP A 65 -7.52 0.52 25.94
C ASP A 65 -7.46 1.94 26.50
N LEU A 66 -8.07 2.92 25.82
CA LEU A 66 -8.01 4.34 26.14
C LEU A 66 -8.55 4.65 27.55
N LYS A 67 -7.69 5.12 28.46
CA LYS A 67 -8.08 5.59 29.81
C LYS A 67 -7.91 7.10 29.96
N GLY A 68 -7.02 7.71 29.18
CA GLY A 68 -6.77 9.14 29.14
C GLY A 68 -7.63 9.92 28.13
N CYS A 69 -7.71 11.23 28.34
CA CYS A 69 -8.21 12.20 27.36
C CYS A 69 -7.27 13.41 27.40
N PRO A 70 -6.84 13.96 26.25
CA PRO A 70 -5.95 15.12 26.26
C PRO A 70 -6.60 16.31 26.97
N GLY A 71 -5.82 17.06 27.75
CA GLY A 71 -6.35 18.14 28.60
C GLY A 71 -7.15 19.20 27.83
N VAL A 72 -6.76 19.49 26.58
CA VAL A 72 -7.48 20.42 25.70
C VAL A 72 -8.93 20.00 25.43
N PHE A 73 -9.24 18.71 25.42
CA PHE A 73 -10.61 18.23 25.29
C PHE A 73 -11.38 18.38 26.61
N VAL A 74 -10.72 18.23 27.76
CA VAL A 74 -11.34 18.44 29.09
C VAL A 74 -11.74 19.90 29.28
N GLU A 75 -10.92 20.83 28.79
CA GLU A 75 -11.20 22.27 28.85
C GLU A 75 -12.37 22.69 27.94
N LYS A 76 -12.54 21.99 26.81
CA LYS A 76 -13.47 22.36 25.74
C LYS A 76 -14.81 21.63 25.80
N TYR A 77 -14.83 20.41 26.32
CA TYR A 77 -16.00 19.54 26.34
C TYR A 77 -16.31 19.08 27.77
N SER A 78 -17.55 18.64 28.01
CA SER A 78 -17.89 18.00 29.27
C SER A 78 -17.10 16.68 29.44
N GLU A 79 -16.94 16.22 30.68
CA GLU A 79 -16.27 14.95 30.99
C GLU A 79 -16.81 13.77 30.17
N GLU A 80 -18.12 13.73 29.93
CA GLU A 80 -18.77 12.68 29.13
C GLU A 80 -18.45 12.76 27.62
N ASN A 81 -18.12 13.95 27.11
CA ASN A 81 -17.88 14.19 25.68
C ASN A 81 -16.39 14.26 25.33
N CYS A 82 -15.50 14.54 26.30
CA CYS A 82 -14.05 14.56 26.09
C CYS A 82 -13.55 13.29 25.39
N HIS A 83 -13.86 12.13 25.97
CA HIS A 83 -13.42 10.85 25.45
C HIS A 83 -14.03 10.53 24.09
N LYS A 84 -15.28 10.93 23.83
CA LYS A 84 -15.95 10.70 22.54
C LYS A 84 -15.29 11.49 21.41
N GLU A 85 -14.93 12.74 21.67
CA GLU A 85 -14.27 13.61 20.70
C GLU A 85 -12.83 13.13 20.43
N TRP A 86 -12.10 12.73 21.48
CA TRP A 86 -10.76 12.15 21.31
C TRP A 86 -10.80 10.83 20.54
N GLU A 87 -11.75 9.94 20.87
CA GLU A 87 -11.97 8.71 20.13
C GLU A 87 -12.29 8.97 18.65
N ALA A 88 -13.06 10.02 18.35
CA ALA A 88 -13.36 10.42 16.97
C ALA A 88 -12.10 10.84 16.19
N VAL A 89 -11.16 11.54 16.84
CA VAL A 89 -9.86 11.89 16.24
C VAL A 89 -9.05 10.63 15.94
N LEU A 90 -8.89 9.72 16.92
CA LEU A 90 -8.17 8.46 16.73
C LEU A 90 -8.78 7.62 15.61
N LYS A 91 -10.12 7.45 15.60
CA LYS A 91 -10.84 6.76 14.52
C LYS A 91 -10.58 7.39 13.16
N LYS A 92 -10.52 8.72 13.08
CA LYS A 92 -10.23 9.45 11.84
C LYS A 92 -8.80 9.20 11.37
N MET A 93 -7.82 9.22 12.25
CA MET A 93 -6.42 8.89 11.91
C MET A 93 -6.28 7.47 11.38
N VAL A 94 -6.88 6.49 12.08
CA VAL A 94 -6.91 5.08 11.66
C VAL A 94 -7.56 4.93 10.29
N PHE A 95 -8.71 5.59 10.07
CA PHE A 95 -9.40 5.57 8.78
C PHE A 95 -8.51 6.12 7.66
N LEU A 96 -7.95 7.31 7.84
CA LEU A 96 -7.13 7.95 6.81
C LEU A 96 -5.91 7.12 6.45
N LEU A 97 -5.18 6.58 7.43
CA LEU A 97 -4.01 5.74 7.17
C LEU A 97 -4.38 4.45 6.43
N ASN A 98 -5.53 3.84 6.73
CA ASN A 98 -6.02 2.69 5.96
C ASN A 98 -6.36 3.08 4.51
N GLU A 99 -6.96 4.25 4.27
CA GLU A 99 -7.25 4.68 2.90
C GLU A 99 -5.99 4.99 2.06
N VAL A 100 -4.84 5.22 2.69
CA VAL A 100 -3.54 5.36 1.98
C VAL A 100 -3.01 4.02 1.51
N ASN A 101 -3.27 2.93 2.23
CA ASN A 101 -2.76 1.61 1.90
C ASN A 101 -3.58 0.97 0.78
N GLU A 102 -2.95 0.64 -0.34
CA GLU A 102 -3.60 0.02 -1.50
C GLU A 102 -4.38 -1.27 -1.15
N GLU A 103 -3.93 -2.03 -0.15
CA GLU A 103 -4.59 -3.29 0.24
C GLU A 103 -5.83 -3.07 1.12
N THR A 104 -5.90 -1.96 1.88
CA THR A 104 -7.02 -1.68 2.79
C THR A 104 -7.91 -0.52 2.35
N CYS A 105 -7.50 0.22 1.31
CA CYS A 105 -8.26 1.30 0.70
C CYS A 105 -9.61 0.78 0.19
N LYS A 106 -10.69 1.48 0.56
CA LYS A 106 -12.03 1.10 0.10
C LYS A 106 -12.32 1.59 -1.31
N ARG A 107 -11.59 2.61 -1.78
CA ARG A 107 -11.72 3.12 -3.14
C ARG A 107 -10.90 2.25 -4.08
N ILE A 108 -11.59 1.63 -5.02
CA ILE A 108 -10.99 0.86 -6.10
C ILE A 108 -11.25 1.57 -7.42
N ASN A 109 -10.32 1.43 -8.36
CA ASN A 109 -10.53 1.90 -9.71
C ASN A 109 -11.68 1.11 -10.37
N PRO A 110 -12.78 1.76 -10.81
CA PRO A 110 -13.93 1.08 -11.37
C PRO A 110 -13.60 0.33 -12.67
N TYR A 111 -12.55 0.75 -13.38
CA TYR A 111 -12.10 0.14 -14.62
C TYR A 111 -11.07 -0.97 -14.41
N ALA A 112 -10.67 -1.29 -13.16
CA ALA A 112 -9.59 -2.23 -12.89
C ALA A 112 -9.82 -3.61 -13.51
N GLU A 113 -11.03 -4.16 -13.38
CA GLU A 113 -11.34 -5.49 -13.90
C GLU A 113 -11.45 -5.52 -15.43
N GLU A 114 -12.01 -4.47 -16.04
CA GLU A 114 -12.11 -4.35 -17.50
C GLU A 114 -10.73 -4.13 -18.12
N HIS A 115 -9.94 -3.23 -17.55
CA HIS A 115 -8.55 -3.01 -17.95
C HIS A 115 -7.71 -4.29 -17.80
N ARG A 116 -7.89 -5.05 -16.72
CA ARG A 116 -7.20 -6.35 -16.53
C ARG A 116 -7.56 -7.35 -17.62
N LYS A 117 -8.83 -7.44 -18.03
CA LYS A 117 -9.25 -8.31 -19.14
C LYS A 117 -8.63 -7.85 -20.46
N ALA A 118 -8.71 -6.56 -20.76
CA ALA A 118 -8.10 -5.98 -21.96
C ALA A 118 -6.58 -6.19 -21.99
N PHE A 119 -5.91 -6.15 -20.83
CA PHE A 119 -4.49 -6.46 -20.71
C PHE A 119 -4.18 -7.93 -21.02
N CYS A 120 -4.98 -8.87 -20.50
CA CYS A 120 -4.82 -10.28 -20.85
C CYS A 120 -5.02 -10.53 -22.36
N GLU A 121 -6.04 -9.92 -22.97
CA GLU A 121 -6.27 -10.02 -24.41
C GLU A 121 -5.13 -9.40 -25.23
N PHE A 122 -4.59 -8.26 -24.79
CA PHE A 122 -3.42 -7.63 -25.39
C PHE A 122 -2.18 -8.53 -25.29
N GLU A 123 -1.90 -9.10 -24.12
CA GLU A 123 -0.77 -10.00 -23.90
C GLU A 123 -0.87 -11.25 -24.78
N GLU A 124 -2.06 -11.85 -24.91
CA GLU A 124 -2.28 -13.00 -25.80
C GLU A 124 -2.05 -12.62 -27.27
N LYS A 125 -2.63 -11.50 -27.70
CA LYS A 125 -2.60 -11.06 -29.11
C LYS A 125 -1.22 -10.56 -29.52
N TYR A 126 -0.57 -9.74 -28.68
CA TYR A 126 0.62 -8.97 -29.02
C TYR A 126 1.89 -9.36 -28.25
N GLY A 127 1.76 -10.15 -27.18
CA GLY A 127 2.85 -10.47 -26.25
C GLY A 127 2.89 -9.49 -25.07
N LEU A 128 3.59 -9.87 -23.99
CA LEU A 128 3.62 -9.12 -22.72
C LEU A 128 4.11 -7.68 -22.90
N PHE A 129 5.02 -7.45 -23.85
CA PHE A 129 5.57 -6.13 -24.16
C PHE A 129 5.19 -5.66 -25.56
N GLY A 130 4.17 -6.29 -26.16
CA GLY A 130 3.74 -6.02 -27.53
C GLY A 130 4.80 -6.38 -28.57
N GLU A 131 5.55 -7.46 -28.35
CA GLU A 131 6.61 -7.92 -29.25
C GLU A 131 6.13 -8.13 -30.69
N LYS A 132 4.86 -8.52 -30.88
CA LYS A 132 4.26 -8.71 -32.21
C LYS A 132 3.82 -7.40 -32.88
N LEU A 133 3.95 -6.26 -32.21
CA LEU A 133 3.75 -4.92 -32.78
C LEU A 133 5.05 -4.30 -33.30
N GLN A 134 6.20 -4.91 -33.02
CA GLN A 134 7.50 -4.39 -33.46
C GLN A 134 7.61 -4.39 -34.98
N THR A 135 8.20 -3.31 -35.51
CA THR A 135 8.56 -3.22 -36.93
C THR A 135 9.83 -4.02 -37.23
N ASP A 136 10.05 -4.36 -38.50
CA ASP A 136 11.25 -5.10 -38.93
C ASP A 136 12.55 -4.35 -38.56
N GLU A 137 12.53 -3.01 -38.64
CA GLU A 137 13.63 -2.14 -38.24
C GLU A 137 13.92 -2.22 -36.73
N GLU A 138 12.88 -2.13 -35.89
CA GLU A 138 12.98 -2.26 -34.43
C GLU A 138 13.42 -3.67 -34.00
N SER A 139 13.02 -4.71 -34.73
CA SER A 139 13.41 -6.09 -34.44
C SER A 139 14.89 -6.37 -34.74
N SER A 140 15.47 -5.64 -35.69
CA SER A 140 16.84 -5.82 -36.17
C SER A 140 17.88 -5.19 -35.25
N ASP A 141 17.50 -4.14 -34.51
CA ASP A 141 18.36 -3.45 -33.56
C ASP A 141 18.33 -4.15 -32.18
N LYS A 142 19.30 -5.03 -31.96
CA LYS A 142 19.45 -5.77 -30.70
C LYS A 142 19.72 -4.87 -29.49
N ASN A 143 20.10 -3.61 -29.68
CA ASN A 143 20.38 -2.66 -28.60
C ASN A 143 19.15 -1.89 -28.14
N THR A 144 18.04 -1.89 -28.91
CA THR A 144 16.88 -1.05 -28.63
C THR A 144 15.60 -1.85 -28.70
N ARG A 145 15.24 -2.55 -27.61
CA ARG A 145 13.91 -3.19 -27.49
C ARG A 145 12.88 -2.14 -27.09
N ARG A 146 12.11 -1.67 -28.06
CA ARG A 146 10.92 -0.86 -27.78
C ARG A 146 9.83 -1.71 -27.14
N ILE A 147 9.20 -1.16 -26.10
CA ILE A 147 8.01 -1.73 -25.45
C ILE A 147 6.78 -1.03 -26.05
N HIS A 148 5.79 -1.81 -26.46
CA HIS A 148 4.52 -1.31 -26.94
C HIS A 148 3.44 -1.52 -25.86
N PHE A 149 2.64 -0.48 -25.62
CA PHE A 149 1.61 -0.48 -24.60
C PHE A 149 0.21 -0.57 -25.22
N MET A 150 -0.76 -1.04 -24.43
CA MET A 150 -2.18 -1.09 -24.83
C MET A 150 -2.70 0.24 -25.36
N SER A 151 -2.27 1.35 -24.75
CA SER A 151 -2.68 2.70 -25.15
C SER A 151 -2.32 3.08 -26.59
N GLU A 152 -1.34 2.40 -27.20
CA GLU A 152 -0.93 2.63 -28.59
C GLU A 152 -1.84 1.93 -29.61
N VAL A 153 -2.66 0.97 -29.16
CA VAL A 153 -3.59 0.21 -30.01
C VAL A 153 -4.99 0.83 -29.88
N PRO A 154 -5.63 1.26 -31.00
CA PRO A 154 -6.95 1.90 -30.94
C PRO A 154 -8.03 1.08 -30.23
N GLU A 155 -7.93 -0.25 -30.28
CA GLU A 155 -8.84 -1.20 -29.60
C GLU A 155 -8.82 -1.04 -28.07
N TYR A 156 -7.68 -0.67 -27.48
CA TYR A 156 -7.49 -0.59 -26.03
C TYR A 156 -7.21 0.83 -25.52
N ALA A 157 -7.09 1.81 -26.41
CA ALA A 157 -6.74 3.18 -26.06
C ALA A 157 -7.72 3.81 -25.07
N GLU A 158 -9.03 3.66 -25.30
CA GLU A 158 -10.08 4.25 -24.45
C GLU A 158 -10.06 3.67 -23.03
N ILE A 159 -10.06 2.33 -22.88
CA ILE A 159 -10.03 1.70 -21.55
C ILE A 159 -8.72 1.99 -20.81
N SER A 160 -7.60 2.09 -21.54
CA SER A 160 -6.30 2.44 -20.96
C SER A 160 -6.29 3.89 -20.44
N GLU A 161 -6.89 4.83 -21.18
CA GLU A 161 -7.03 6.22 -20.76
C GLU A 161 -7.96 6.35 -19.55
N GLN A 162 -9.14 5.71 -19.57
CA GLN A 162 -10.09 5.72 -18.46
C GLN A 162 -9.50 5.14 -17.17
N TYR A 163 -8.83 3.98 -17.28
CA TYR A 163 -8.12 3.37 -16.16
C TYR A 163 -7.05 4.31 -15.61
N SER A 164 -6.20 4.87 -16.48
CA SER A 164 -5.11 5.77 -16.07
C SER A 164 -5.61 7.05 -15.42
N ALA A 165 -6.72 7.62 -15.91
CA ALA A 165 -7.36 8.79 -15.31
C ALA A 165 -7.89 8.48 -13.91
N ALA A 166 -8.58 7.35 -13.75
CA ALA A 166 -9.09 6.90 -12.45
C ALA A 166 -7.97 6.57 -11.45
N GLU A 167 -6.86 5.95 -11.90
CA GLU A 167 -5.66 5.74 -11.07
C GLU A 167 -5.06 7.06 -10.58
N LYS A 168 -5.01 8.08 -11.45
CA LYS A 168 -4.50 9.40 -11.07
C LYS A 168 -5.38 10.08 -10.02
N GLU A 169 -6.70 9.96 -10.15
CA GLU A 169 -7.65 10.45 -9.14
C GLU A 169 -7.49 9.70 -7.82
N LEU A 170 -7.35 8.37 -7.87
CA LEU A 170 -7.14 7.53 -6.69
C LEU A 170 -5.83 7.88 -5.98
N SER A 171 -4.73 8.03 -6.72
CA SER A 171 -3.44 8.45 -6.18
C SER A 171 -3.51 9.83 -5.54
N THR A 172 -4.23 10.77 -6.16
CA THR A 172 -4.46 12.11 -5.57
C THR A 172 -5.24 12.02 -4.26
N TYR A 173 -6.26 11.17 -4.21
CA TYR A 173 -7.03 10.92 -3.00
C TYR A 173 -6.19 10.29 -1.88
N GLN A 174 -5.37 9.29 -2.20
CA GLN A 174 -4.45 8.67 -1.25
C GLN A 174 -3.43 9.68 -0.70
N ASP A 175 -2.88 10.54 -1.55
CA ASP A 175 -1.94 11.59 -1.12
C ASP A 175 -2.62 12.58 -0.16
N GLN A 176 -3.86 12.97 -0.44
CA GLN A 176 -4.67 13.80 0.46
C GLN A 176 -4.90 13.11 1.80
N CYS A 177 -5.29 11.82 1.81
CA CYS A 177 -5.49 11.05 3.04
C CYS A 177 -4.20 10.97 3.86
N LYS A 178 -3.06 10.73 3.22
CA LYS A 178 -1.73 10.69 3.86
C LYS A 178 -1.41 12.04 4.51
N ASN A 179 -1.57 13.13 3.76
CA ASN A 179 -1.24 14.47 4.27
C ASN A 179 -2.14 14.84 5.45
N GLU A 180 -3.45 14.52 5.38
CA GLU A 180 -4.38 14.75 6.48
C GLU A 180 -4.07 13.87 7.71
N ALA A 181 -3.75 12.59 7.50
CA ALA A 181 -3.36 11.67 8.57
C ALA A 181 -2.10 12.17 9.31
N LEU A 182 -1.08 12.59 8.56
CA LEU A 182 0.15 13.12 9.13
C LEU A 182 -0.03 14.47 9.81
N ALA A 183 -0.94 15.32 9.32
CA ALA A 183 -1.29 16.56 9.98
C ALA A 183 -1.93 16.29 11.36
N LEU A 184 -2.91 15.39 11.43
CA LEU A 184 -3.50 14.96 12.70
C LEU A 184 -2.44 14.33 13.61
N PHE A 185 -1.61 13.46 13.07
CA PHE A 185 -0.52 12.82 13.84
C PHE A 185 0.45 13.84 14.41
N SER A 186 0.80 14.87 13.64
CA SER A 186 1.66 15.96 14.11
C SER A 186 0.98 16.81 15.18
N GLU A 187 -0.33 17.06 15.07
CA GLU A 187 -1.09 17.85 16.04
C GLU A 187 -1.15 17.16 17.40
N TRP A 188 -1.48 15.86 17.40
CA TRP A 188 -1.72 15.08 18.61
C TRP A 188 -0.52 14.25 19.07
N PHE A 189 0.66 14.47 18.51
CA PHE A 189 1.84 13.63 18.73
C PHE A 189 2.16 13.42 20.22
N TRP A 190 2.03 14.47 21.03
CA TRP A 190 2.35 14.45 22.47
C TRP A 190 1.19 13.97 23.34
N ASP A 191 0.08 13.59 22.74
CA ASP A 191 -1.15 13.14 23.39
C ASP A 191 -1.47 11.67 23.09
N LEU A 192 -0.64 10.99 22.29
CA LEU A 192 -0.72 9.56 22.00
C LEU A 192 -0.03 8.73 23.10
N TRP A 193 -0.43 8.95 24.36
CA TRP A 193 0.00 8.19 25.53
C TRP A 193 -1.19 7.97 26.47
N ASP A 194 -1.12 6.89 27.26
CA ASP A 194 -2.09 6.55 28.31
C ASP A 194 -1.39 6.48 29.68
#